data_AF-A0A946BHW2-F1
#
_entry.id   AF-A0A946BHW2-F1
#
_cell.length_a   1.000
_cell.length_b   1.000
_cell.length_c   1.000
_cell.angle_alpha   90.00
_cell.angle_beta   90.00
_cell.angle_gamma   90.00
#
_symmetry.space_group_name_H-M   'P 1'
#
loop_
_entity.id
_entity.type
_entity.pdbx_description
1 polymer ?
#
loop_
_entity_poly.entity_id
_entity_poly.type
_entity_poly.pdbx_seq_one_letter_code
_entity_poly.pdbx_strand_id
1 'polypeptide(L)'
;MLQPLFIKATSLSDAWFQTLYRCVEAGRAFTISRGSFEGQKRLEFDFITIHITHPQSLPLLPKVNPALGFPDPVEEGYLDDYLPYLMTGEEKEGESYTYGQRICKCDSEYLPGDYKKLTEILV
;
A
#
# COMPACT_ATOMS: atom_id res chain seq x y z
N MET A 1 -16.30 -0.47 -21.35
CA MET A 1 -15.31 -1.50 -21.70
C MET A 1 -14.11 -1.27 -20.80
N LEU A 2 -13.53 -2.33 -20.22
CA LEU A 2 -12.38 -2.18 -19.31
C LEU A 2 -11.22 -1.48 -20.03
N GLN A 3 -10.61 -0.46 -19.42
CA GLN A 3 -9.42 0.22 -19.95
C GLN A 3 -8.19 -0.04 -19.06
N PRO A 4 -7.46 -1.16 -19.29
CA PRO A 4 -6.30 -1.50 -18.49
C PRO A 4 -5.08 -0.64 -18.86
N LEU A 5 -4.32 -0.25 -17.85
CA LEU A 5 -3.05 0.47 -17.99
C LEU A 5 -1.90 -0.39 -17.45
N PHE A 6 -0.78 -0.37 -18.16
CA PHE A 6 0.46 -0.97 -17.69
C PHE A 6 1.54 0.09 -17.53
N ILE A 7 2.20 0.07 -16.38
CA ILE A 7 3.34 0.95 -16.06
C ILE A 7 4.55 0.07 -15.74
N LYS A 8 5.69 0.40 -16.36
CA LYS A 8 6.99 -0.16 -15.99
C LYS A 8 7.82 0.94 -15.32
N ALA A 9 8.21 0.70 -14.08
CA ALA A 9 8.95 1.62 -13.26
C ALA A 9 10.26 1.00 -12.75
N THR A 10 11.18 1.86 -12.36
CA THR A 10 12.45 1.46 -11.74
C THR A 10 12.34 1.31 -10.23
N SER A 11 11.91 2.36 -9.54
CA SER A 11 11.77 2.39 -8.07
C SER A 11 10.33 2.62 -7.64
N LEU A 12 10.07 2.54 -6.33
CA LEU A 12 8.77 2.91 -5.73
C LEU A 12 8.42 4.38 -5.98
N SER A 13 9.40 5.28 -5.87
CA SER A 13 9.22 6.71 -6.17
C SER A 13 8.84 6.94 -7.64
N ASP A 14 9.56 6.33 -8.57
CA ASP A 14 9.28 6.39 -10.01
C ASP A 14 7.86 5.88 -10.33
N ALA A 15 7.50 4.71 -9.76
CA ALA A 15 6.15 4.15 -9.91
C ALA A 15 5.07 5.11 -9.41
N TRP A 16 5.28 5.76 -8.26
CA TRP A 16 4.33 6.70 -7.67
C TRP A 16 4.08 7.91 -8.57
N PHE A 17 5.14 8.58 -9.04
CA PHE A 17 5.01 9.73 -9.92
C PHE A 17 4.41 9.36 -11.27
N GLN A 18 4.87 8.28 -11.91
CA GLN A 18 4.27 7.81 -13.17
C GLN A 18 2.78 7.52 -13.01
N THR A 19 2.37 6.94 -11.88
CA THR A 19 0.96 6.66 -11.59
C THR A 19 0.16 7.96 -11.49
N LEU A 20 0.67 8.98 -10.80
CA LEU A 20 -0.02 10.28 -10.72
C LEU A 20 -0.18 10.93 -12.09
N TYR A 21 0.89 11.01 -12.88
CA TYR A 21 0.82 11.59 -14.22
C TYR A 21 -0.22 10.88 -15.09
N ARG A 22 -0.20 9.54 -15.09
CA ARG A 22 -1.16 8.75 -15.85
C ARG A 22 -2.58 8.89 -15.33
N CYS A 23 -2.77 9.11 -14.04
CA CYS A 23 -4.09 9.33 -13.45
C CYS A 23 -4.69 10.67 -13.87
N VAL A 24 -3.85 11.72 -13.98
CA VAL A 24 -4.28 13.02 -14.51
C VAL A 24 -4.64 12.93 -16.00
N GLU A 25 -3.87 12.17 -16.78
CA GLU A 25 -4.08 12.06 -18.24
C GLU A 25 -5.25 11.15 -18.63
N ALA A 26 -5.39 10.01 -17.96
CA ALA A 26 -6.28 8.92 -18.39
C ALA A 26 -7.26 8.49 -17.29
N GLY A 27 -7.19 9.08 -16.10
CA GLY A 27 -8.11 8.77 -15.01
C GLY A 27 -9.52 9.24 -15.32
N ARG A 28 -10.51 8.48 -14.84
CA ARG A 28 -11.92 8.87 -14.92
C ARG A 28 -12.39 9.42 -13.58
N ALA A 29 -13.31 10.37 -13.63
CA ALA A 29 -13.97 10.86 -12.43
C ALA A 29 -14.89 9.77 -11.85
N PHE A 30 -14.73 9.51 -10.56
CA PHE A 30 -15.57 8.63 -9.77
C PHE A 30 -16.16 9.39 -8.59
N THR A 31 -17.48 9.31 -8.44
CA THR A 31 -18.18 9.89 -7.29
C THR A 31 -18.34 8.84 -6.22
N ILE A 32 -17.82 9.14 -5.04
CA ILE A 32 -17.89 8.25 -3.88
C ILE A 32 -19.34 8.16 -3.40
N SER A 33 -19.88 6.95 -3.35
CA SER A 33 -21.28 6.72 -3.02
C SER A 33 -21.54 6.43 -1.54
N ARG A 34 -20.50 6.09 -0.75
CA ARG A 34 -20.61 5.75 0.68
C ARG A 34 -19.31 6.02 1.43
N GLY A 35 -19.40 6.18 2.75
CA GLY A 35 -18.27 6.31 3.68
C GLY A 35 -17.88 7.76 3.95
N SER A 36 -16.74 7.98 4.60
CA SER A 36 -16.32 9.30 5.12
C SER A 36 -16.15 10.40 4.06
N PHE A 37 -16.18 10.04 2.78
CA PHE A 37 -15.98 10.96 1.65
C PHE A 37 -17.14 10.93 0.65
N GLU A 38 -18.32 10.47 1.07
CA GLU A 38 -19.52 10.43 0.22
C GLU A 38 -19.79 11.77 -0.48
N GLY A 39 -20.13 11.70 -1.78
CA GLY A 39 -20.38 12.86 -2.64
C GLY A 39 -19.11 13.48 -3.25
N GLN A 40 -17.91 13.17 -2.76
CA GLN A 40 -16.67 13.69 -3.34
C GLN A 40 -16.28 12.96 -4.62
N LYS A 41 -15.55 13.66 -5.49
CA LYS A 41 -15.00 13.11 -6.74
C LYS A 41 -13.53 12.75 -6.57
N ARG A 42 -13.13 11.60 -7.12
CA ARG A 42 -11.73 11.17 -7.24
C ARG A 42 -11.43 10.81 -8.69
N LEU A 43 -10.18 11.00 -9.10
CA LEU A 43 -9.69 10.37 -10.33
C LEU A 43 -9.29 8.94 -10.00
N GLU A 44 -9.74 8.00 -10.82
CA GLU A 44 -9.36 6.60 -10.68
C GLU A 44 -9.06 5.96 -12.03
N PHE A 45 -8.20 4.94 -11.99
CA PHE A 45 -8.04 4.02 -13.11
C PHE A 45 -9.17 3.00 -13.12
N ASP A 46 -9.49 2.51 -14.30
CA ASP A 46 -10.38 1.36 -14.43
C ASP A 46 -9.68 0.07 -14.01
N PHE A 47 -8.45 -0.13 -14.51
CA PHE A 47 -7.55 -1.19 -14.04
C PHE A 47 -6.10 -0.80 -14.33
N ILE A 48 -5.18 -1.10 -13.41
CA ILE A 48 -3.75 -0.82 -13.59
C ILE A 48 -2.89 -1.98 -13.10
N THR A 49 -1.79 -2.24 -13.80
CA THR A 49 -0.71 -3.13 -13.37
C THR A 49 0.62 -2.38 -13.44
N ILE A 50 1.42 -2.49 -12.38
CA ILE A 50 2.70 -1.81 -12.26
C ILE A 50 3.79 -2.85 -12.03
N HIS A 51 4.82 -2.85 -12.86
CA HIS A 51 6.03 -3.65 -12.67
C HIS A 51 7.18 -2.74 -12.25
N ILE A 52 7.66 -2.95 -11.04
CA ILE A 52 8.80 -2.21 -10.46
C ILE A 52 10.02 -3.11 -10.52
N THR A 53 11.04 -2.69 -11.25
CA THR A 53 12.23 -3.52 -11.52
C THR A 53 13.24 -3.55 -10.39
N HIS A 54 13.30 -2.50 -9.56
CA HIS A 54 14.24 -2.34 -8.43
C HIS A 54 13.52 -1.77 -7.20
N PRO A 55 12.54 -2.49 -6.62
CA PRO A 55 11.69 -1.99 -5.54
C PRO A 55 12.44 -1.63 -4.25
N GLN A 56 13.63 -2.19 -4.04
CA GLN A 56 14.49 -1.94 -2.89
C GLN A 56 15.29 -0.63 -2.96
N SER A 57 15.20 0.10 -4.08
CA SER A 57 15.93 1.35 -4.27
C SER A 57 15.56 2.38 -3.20
N LEU A 58 16.57 2.95 -2.53
CA LEU A 58 16.37 4.00 -1.54
C LEU A 58 16.38 5.41 -2.18
N PRO A 59 15.60 6.36 -1.63
CA PRO A 59 14.64 6.19 -0.54
C PRO A 59 13.38 5.43 -0.97
N LEU A 60 12.77 4.66 -0.04
CA LEU A 60 11.52 3.94 -0.31
C LEU A 60 10.33 4.88 -0.46
N LEU A 61 10.32 5.96 0.32
CA LEU A 61 9.30 7.00 0.22
C LEU A 61 9.54 7.87 -1.02
N PRO A 62 8.47 8.25 -1.75
CA PRO A 62 8.60 9.17 -2.86
C PRO A 62 9.16 10.50 -2.36
N LYS A 63 10.17 11.02 -3.08
CA LYS A 63 10.81 12.30 -2.78
C LYS A 63 10.60 13.26 -3.93
N VAL A 64 10.17 14.48 -3.63
CA VAL A 64 10.07 15.54 -4.62
C VAL A 64 11.44 16.21 -4.75
N ASN A 65 11.78 16.69 -5.94
CA ASN A 65 12.98 17.49 -6.10
C ASN A 65 12.85 18.78 -5.26
N PRO A 66 13.74 19.03 -4.28
CA PRO A 66 13.65 20.22 -3.43
C PRO A 66 13.66 21.54 -4.21
N ALA A 67 14.25 21.55 -5.41
CA ALA A 67 14.25 22.73 -6.29
C ALA A 67 12.84 23.14 -6.78
N LEU A 68 11.85 22.24 -6.70
CA LEU A 68 10.45 22.53 -7.04
C LEU A 68 9.70 23.24 -5.90
N GLY A 69 10.26 23.29 -4.68
CA GLY A 69 9.68 24.00 -3.54
C GLY A 69 8.42 23.37 -2.94
N PHE A 70 8.06 22.15 -3.36
CA PHE A 70 6.96 21.39 -2.76
C PHE A 70 7.48 20.49 -1.64
N PRO A 71 6.70 20.27 -0.57
CA PRO A 71 7.03 19.27 0.43
C PRO A 71 6.99 17.86 -0.19
N ASP A 72 7.68 16.92 0.46
CA ASP A 72 7.55 15.52 0.11
C ASP A 72 6.11 15.03 0.34
N PRO A 73 5.64 14.03 -0.42
CA PRO A 73 4.26 13.57 -0.33
C PRO A 73 3.95 12.83 0.98
N VAL A 74 4.99 12.39 1.67
CA VAL A 74 4.91 11.60 2.91
C VAL A 74 5.96 12.11 3.89
N GLU A 75 5.57 12.26 5.15
CA GLU A 75 6.45 12.67 6.23
C GLU A 75 7.49 11.59 6.57
N GLU A 76 8.61 12.04 7.11
CA GLU A 76 9.64 11.16 7.65
C GLU A 76 9.11 10.46 8.92
N GLY A 77 9.33 9.14 9.05
CA GLY A 77 8.78 8.33 10.16
C GLY A 77 7.42 7.69 9.89
N TYR A 78 6.71 8.06 8.80
CA TYR A 78 5.42 7.44 8.46
C TYR A 78 5.46 5.91 8.38
N LEU A 79 6.56 5.35 7.86
CA LEU A 79 6.73 3.90 7.76
C LEU A 79 6.83 3.23 9.13
N ASP A 80 7.47 3.88 10.10
CA ASP A 80 7.65 3.33 11.44
C ASP A 80 6.31 3.21 12.17
N ASP A 81 5.41 4.17 11.95
CA ASP A 81 4.04 4.13 12.49
C ASP A 81 3.12 3.15 11.75
N TYR A 82 3.34 2.97 10.44
CA TYR A 82 2.50 2.13 9.60
C TYR A 82 2.86 0.64 9.68
N LEU A 83 4.14 0.32 9.87
CA LEU A 83 4.62 -1.08 9.86
C LEU A 83 3.95 -1.95 10.94
N PRO A 84 3.77 -1.49 12.20
CA PRO A 84 3.03 -2.25 13.22
C PRO A 84 1.60 -2.58 12.77
N TYR A 85 0.89 -1.64 12.15
CA TYR A 85 -0.47 -1.86 11.65
C TYR A 85 -0.55 -2.98 10.60
N LEU A 86 0.49 -3.11 9.77
CA LEU A 86 0.59 -4.15 8.76
C LEU A 86 1.05 -5.50 9.36
N MET A 87 1.88 -5.49 10.40
CA MET A 87 2.59 -6.67 10.89
C MET A 87 2.07 -7.24 12.20
N THR A 88 1.22 -6.51 12.94
CA THR A 88 0.67 -6.96 14.22
C THR A 88 -0.85 -7.06 14.19
N GLY A 89 -1.39 -7.88 15.09
CA GLY A 89 -2.85 -8.02 15.27
C GLY A 89 -3.49 -6.94 16.14
N GLU A 90 -2.73 -5.91 16.54
CA GLU A 90 -3.18 -4.88 17.49
C GLU A 90 -4.15 -3.90 16.82
N GLU A 91 -5.37 -3.83 17.31
CA GLU A 91 -6.40 -2.90 16.85
C GLU A 91 -6.30 -1.58 17.60
N LYS A 92 -6.44 -0.44 16.91
CA LYS A 92 -6.62 0.86 17.56
C LYS A 92 -8.10 1.11 17.87
N GLU A 93 -8.36 2.05 18.79
CA GLU A 93 -9.73 2.42 19.17
C GLU A 93 -10.55 2.85 17.94
N GLY A 94 -11.68 2.18 17.73
CA GLY A 94 -12.57 2.43 16.58
C GLY A 94 -12.28 1.60 15.32
N GLU A 95 -11.25 0.75 15.32
CA GLU A 95 -10.97 -0.17 14.22
C GLU A 95 -11.68 -1.52 14.43
N SER A 96 -12.23 -2.10 13.35
CA SER A 96 -12.88 -3.43 13.41
C SER A 96 -11.94 -4.58 12.99
N TYR A 97 -10.77 -4.25 12.44
CA TYR A 97 -9.71 -5.20 12.07
C TYR A 97 -8.43 -4.44 11.70
N THR A 98 -7.28 -5.13 11.73
CA THR A 98 -6.05 -4.69 11.07
C THR A 98 -5.62 -5.68 9.99
N TYR A 99 -4.76 -5.25 9.07
CA TYR A 99 -4.19 -6.17 8.09
C TYR A 99 -3.27 -7.19 8.75
N GLY A 100 -2.50 -6.78 9.76
CA GLY A 100 -1.59 -7.66 10.49
C GLY A 100 -2.31 -8.80 11.20
N GLN A 101 -3.57 -8.64 11.61
CA GLN A 101 -4.36 -9.78 12.12
C GLN A 101 -4.44 -10.95 11.13
N ARG A 102 -4.51 -10.72 9.82
CA ARG A 102 -4.55 -11.82 8.84
C ARG A 102 -3.21 -12.52 8.67
N ILE A 103 -2.11 -11.81 8.98
CA ILE A 103 -0.76 -12.36 8.95
C ILE A 103 -0.48 -13.11 10.26
N CYS A 104 -0.86 -12.52 11.39
CA CYS A 104 -0.60 -13.06 12.72
C CYS A 104 -1.57 -14.17 13.15
N LYS A 105 -2.82 -14.16 12.66
CA LYS A 105 -3.80 -15.23 12.94
C LYS A 105 -3.50 -16.44 12.05
N CYS A 106 -2.35 -17.07 12.26
CA CYS A 106 -2.22 -18.49 11.97
C CYS A 106 -2.85 -19.22 13.16
N ASP A 107 -4.11 -19.61 13.04
CA ASP A 107 -4.71 -20.45 14.06
C ASP A 107 -3.90 -21.74 14.14
N SER A 108 -3.45 -22.08 15.35
CA SER A 108 -2.76 -23.35 15.61
C SER A 108 -3.59 -24.55 15.17
N GLU A 109 -4.91 -24.41 15.05
CA GLU A 109 -5.80 -25.40 14.47
C GLU A 109 -5.49 -25.72 13.00
N TYR A 110 -5.13 -24.72 12.18
CA TYR A 110 -4.81 -24.87 10.76
C TYR A 110 -3.37 -25.29 10.46
N LEU A 111 -2.50 -25.33 11.48
CA LEU A 111 -1.15 -25.85 11.32
C LEU A 111 -1.18 -27.37 11.10
N PRO A 112 -0.38 -27.94 10.18
CA PRO A 112 -0.21 -29.39 10.11
C PRO A 112 0.32 -29.93 11.45
N GLY A 113 -0.05 -31.15 11.82
CA GLY A 113 0.20 -31.71 13.16
C GLY A 113 1.66 -31.67 13.61
N ASP A 114 2.60 -31.73 12.68
CA ASP A 114 4.03 -31.67 12.94
C ASP A 114 4.48 -30.27 13.38
N TYR A 115 3.86 -29.20 12.88
CA TYR A 115 4.16 -27.81 13.25
C TYR A 115 3.58 -27.42 14.61
N LYS A 116 2.50 -28.08 15.07
CA LYS A 116 1.91 -27.82 16.39
C LYS A 116 2.81 -28.26 17.56
N LYS A 117 3.80 -29.10 17.29
CA LYS A 117 4.73 -29.68 18.28
C LYS A 117 6.11 -29.02 18.27
N LEU A 118 6.34 -28.05 17.37
CA LEU A 118 7.60 -27.33 17.32
C LEU A 118 7.71 -26.45 18.56
N THR A 119 8.65 -26.78 19.44
CA THR A 119 8.99 -26.00 20.63
C THR A 119 10.16 -25.06 20.40
N GLU A 120 10.81 -25.16 19.24
CA GLU A 120 11.98 -24.37 18.87
C GLU A 120 11.72 -23.66 17.53
N ILE A 121 12.16 -22.41 17.45
CA ILE A 121 12.11 -21.62 16.22
C ILE A 121 13.12 -22.23 15.24
N LEU A 122 12.65 -22.67 14.07
CA LEU A 122 13.52 -23.07 12.97
C LEU A 122 14.19 -21.79 12.43
N VAL A 123 15.45 -21.58 12.81
CA VAL A 123 16.32 -20.52 12.27
C VAL A 123 17.12 -21.08 11.10
#